data_AF-A0A838DSE3-F1
#
_entry.id   AF-A0A838DSE3-F1
#
_cell.length_a   1.000
_cell.length_b   1.000
_cell.length_c   1.000
_cell.angle_alpha   90.00
_cell.angle_beta   90.00
_cell.angle_gamma   90.00
#
_symmetry.space_group_name_H-M   'P 1'
#
loop_
_entity.id
_entity.type
_entity.pdbx_description
1 polymer ?
#
loop_
_entity_poly.entity_id
_entity_poly.type
_entity_poly.pdbx_seq_one_letter_code
_entity_poly.pdbx_strand_id
1 'polypeptide(L)'
;MRVQEHIKLSTAAALVALPWLKKDTWIPLSASVLIDVDHYLWYVATHRTLSLRAALRYFTQAHPTQRRATKLFHQPALLMALALIATYTRSKTLWLILAGFLFHVSLDTFHMSRIASLKHSLIVEARGRCPECGEPCDALQLHTVYSARSVFNRYRREYFVALCPACHERAHEGQP
;
A
#
# COMPACT_ATOMS: atom_id res chain seq x y z
N MET A 1 -1.12 -0.78 -1.07
CA MET A 1 -2.31 -0.53 -1.94
C MET A 1 -3.36 -1.61 -1.69
N ARG A 2 -4.39 -1.84 -2.53
CA ARG A 2 -5.22 -3.05 -2.40
C ARG A 2 -4.44 -4.26 -2.95
N VAL A 3 -4.58 -5.43 -2.34
CA VAL A 3 -3.93 -6.69 -2.79
C VAL A 3 -4.18 -6.96 -4.28
N GLN A 4 -5.41 -6.75 -4.75
CA GLN A 4 -5.76 -6.93 -6.16
C GLN A 4 -4.93 -6.07 -7.12
N GLU A 5 -4.50 -4.89 -6.70
CA GLU A 5 -3.72 -3.99 -7.55
C GLU A 5 -2.25 -4.40 -7.58
N HIS A 6 -1.71 -4.86 -6.45
CA HIS A 6 -0.38 -5.48 -6.44
C HIS A 6 -0.36 -6.66 -7.41
N ILE A 7 -1.34 -7.58 -7.34
CA ILE A 7 -1.43 -8.71 -8.28
C ILE A 7 -1.52 -8.23 -9.73
N LYS A 8 -2.40 -7.27 -10.05
CA LYS A 8 -2.57 -6.75 -11.42
C LYS A 8 -1.29 -6.09 -11.96
N LEU A 9 -0.66 -5.23 -11.17
CA LEU A 9 0.53 -4.49 -11.59
C LEU A 9 1.76 -5.38 -11.66
N SER A 10 1.93 -6.31 -10.71
CA SER A 10 3.01 -7.30 -10.75
C SER A 10 2.84 -8.26 -11.93
N THR A 11 1.62 -8.67 -12.25
CA THR A 11 1.35 -9.48 -13.45
C THR A 11 1.66 -8.69 -14.74
N ALA A 12 1.24 -7.43 -14.82
CA ALA A 12 1.57 -6.58 -15.97
C ALA A 12 3.09 -6.39 -16.13
N ALA A 13 3.80 -6.11 -15.05
CA ALA A 13 5.26 -5.99 -15.06
C ALA A 13 5.94 -7.30 -15.45
N ALA A 14 5.43 -8.44 -15.00
CA ALA A 14 5.89 -9.76 -15.40
C ALA A 14 5.70 -10.00 -16.91
N LEU A 15 4.53 -9.68 -17.46
CA LEU A 15 4.27 -9.79 -18.91
C LEU A 15 5.22 -8.91 -19.72
N VAL A 16 5.49 -7.68 -19.25
CA VAL A 16 6.49 -6.82 -19.87
C VAL A 16 7.86 -7.47 -19.79
N ALA A 17 8.29 -7.99 -18.64
CA ALA A 17 9.61 -8.61 -18.46
C ALA A 17 9.79 -9.96 -19.18
N LEU A 18 8.70 -10.58 -19.64
CA LEU A 18 8.67 -11.93 -20.20
C LEU A 18 9.64 -12.18 -21.37
N PRO A 19 9.83 -11.27 -22.35
CA PRO A 19 10.78 -11.49 -23.45
C PRO A 19 12.23 -11.64 -22.97
N TRP A 20 12.59 -10.99 -21.86
CA TRP A 20 13.94 -11.00 -21.31
C TRP A 20 14.17 -12.13 -20.31
N LEU A 21 13.22 -12.34 -19.40
CA LEU A 21 13.35 -13.31 -18.31
C LEU A 21 12.81 -14.71 -18.66
N LYS A 22 11.95 -14.81 -19.68
CA LYS A 22 11.35 -16.07 -20.15
C LYS A 22 10.73 -16.84 -18.99
N LYS A 23 11.16 -18.08 -18.76
CA LYS A 23 10.69 -18.91 -17.63
C LYS A 23 11.02 -18.30 -16.26
N ASP A 24 12.07 -17.51 -16.12
CA ASP A 24 12.49 -17.01 -14.81
C ASP A 24 11.57 -15.88 -14.30
N THR A 25 10.65 -15.38 -15.14
CA THR A 25 9.68 -14.32 -14.83
C THR A 25 8.76 -14.67 -13.65
N TRP A 26 8.50 -15.96 -13.40
CA TRP A 26 7.68 -16.37 -12.26
C TRP A 26 8.35 -16.02 -10.92
N ILE A 27 9.68 -15.95 -10.85
CA ILE A 27 10.42 -15.67 -9.62
C ILE A 27 10.11 -14.26 -9.09
N PRO A 28 10.36 -13.16 -9.85
CA PRO A 28 10.03 -11.82 -9.39
C PRO A 28 8.52 -11.61 -9.24
N LEU A 29 7.69 -12.24 -10.07
CA LEU A 29 6.23 -12.18 -9.92
C LEU A 29 5.77 -12.75 -8.57
N SER A 30 6.17 -13.99 -8.27
CA SER A 30 5.83 -14.64 -7.01
C SER A 30 6.42 -13.90 -5.82
N ALA A 31 7.68 -13.45 -5.89
CA ALA A 31 8.29 -12.65 -4.84
C ALA A 31 7.53 -11.34 -4.59
N SER A 32 7.11 -10.65 -5.66
CA SER A 32 6.35 -9.41 -5.57
C SER A 32 4.96 -9.58 -4.94
N VAL A 33 4.31 -10.74 -5.12
CA VAL A 33 3.00 -11.01 -4.51
C VAL A 33 3.16 -11.55 -3.09
N LEU A 34 4.13 -12.43 -2.85
CA LEU A 34 4.33 -13.10 -1.56
C LEU A 34 4.97 -12.20 -0.50
N ILE A 35 5.55 -11.07 -0.88
CA ILE A 35 6.08 -10.11 0.10
C ILE A 35 5.01 -9.65 1.10
N ASP A 36 3.73 -9.57 0.69
CA ASP A 36 2.60 -9.21 1.56
C ASP A 36 2.26 -10.26 2.62
N VAL A 37 2.85 -11.46 2.55
CA VAL A 37 2.63 -12.51 3.55
C VAL A 37 3.08 -12.06 4.94
N ASP A 38 4.04 -11.12 5.04
CA ASP A 38 4.46 -10.55 6.33
C ASP A 38 3.29 -9.88 7.09
N HIS A 39 2.35 -9.24 6.38
CA HIS A 39 1.15 -8.65 6.96
C HIS A 39 0.24 -9.72 7.56
N TYR A 40 0.06 -10.84 6.85
CA TYR A 40 -0.73 -11.96 7.35
C TYR A 40 -0.06 -12.62 8.57
N LEU A 41 1.24 -12.87 8.51
CA LEU A 41 1.99 -13.43 9.64
C LEU A 41 1.92 -12.51 10.87
N TRP A 42 2.04 -11.20 10.67
CA TRP A 42 1.85 -10.23 11.74
C TRP A 42 0.42 -10.28 12.31
N TYR A 43 -0.60 -10.38 11.45
CA TYR A 43 -1.99 -10.49 11.88
C TYR A 43 -2.20 -11.74 12.74
N VAL A 44 -1.68 -12.88 12.29
CA VAL A 44 -1.72 -14.16 13.03
C VAL A 44 -1.03 -14.03 14.38
N ALA A 45 0.16 -13.43 14.43
CA ALA A 45 0.91 -13.24 15.68
C ALA A 45 0.17 -12.33 16.68
N THR A 46 -0.49 -11.28 16.17
CA THR A 46 -1.19 -10.27 16.97
C THR A 46 -2.54 -10.76 17.48
N HIS A 47 -3.34 -11.38 16.60
CA HIS A 47 -4.72 -11.80 16.89
C HIS A 47 -4.83 -13.28 17.26
N ARG A 48 -3.72 -14.01 17.24
CA ARG A 48 -3.62 -15.44 17.59
C ARG A 48 -4.63 -16.31 16.84
N THR A 49 -4.89 -15.99 15.58
CA THR A 49 -5.84 -16.70 14.73
C THR A 49 -5.27 -16.90 13.32
N LEU A 50 -5.54 -18.07 12.73
CA LEU A 50 -5.16 -18.43 11.36
C LEU A 50 -6.27 -18.15 10.34
N SER A 51 -7.27 -17.33 10.70
CA SER A 51 -8.39 -17.01 9.82
C SER A 51 -7.97 -15.99 8.76
N LEU A 52 -7.70 -16.46 7.53
CA LEU A 52 -7.44 -15.59 6.38
C LEU A 52 -8.59 -14.61 6.13
N ARG A 53 -9.84 -15.06 6.30
CA ARG A 53 -11.02 -14.21 6.15
C ARG A 53 -11.04 -13.07 7.17
N ALA A 54 -10.64 -13.33 8.41
CA ALA A 54 -10.54 -12.30 9.44
C ALA A 54 -9.40 -11.31 9.15
N ALA A 55 -8.25 -11.82 8.68
CA ALA A 55 -7.12 -10.99 8.26
C ALA A 55 -7.49 -10.07 7.10
N LEU A 56 -8.14 -10.60 6.06
CA LEU A 56 -8.62 -9.82 4.92
C LEU A 56 -9.58 -8.73 5.37
N ARG A 57 -10.56 -9.06 6.23
CA ARG A 57 -11.49 -8.06 6.78
C ARG A 57 -10.74 -6.96 7.55
N TYR A 58 -9.80 -7.34 8.40
CA TYR A 58 -8.99 -6.39 9.18
C TYR A 58 -8.21 -5.42 8.28
N PHE A 59 -7.55 -5.91 7.23
CA PHE A 59 -6.79 -5.06 6.31
C PHE A 59 -7.65 -4.29 5.31
N THR A 60 -8.93 -4.65 5.15
CA THR A 60 -9.89 -3.87 4.35
C THR A 60 -10.61 -2.77 5.11
N GLN A 61 -10.55 -2.76 6.46
CA GLN A 61 -11.14 -1.69 7.26
C GLN A 61 -10.47 -0.35 6.97
N ALA A 62 -11.20 0.76 7.12
CA ALA A 62 -10.72 2.08 6.76
C ALA A 62 -9.46 2.50 7.55
N HIS A 63 -9.30 2.03 8.80
CA HIS A 63 -8.21 2.42 9.70
C HIS A 63 -7.54 1.19 10.36
N PRO A 64 -6.86 0.31 9.62
CA PRO A 64 -5.98 -0.65 10.26
C PRO A 64 -4.84 0.17 10.87
N THR A 65 -4.54 -0.04 12.15
CA THR A 65 -3.35 0.55 12.78
C THR A 65 -2.09 -0.08 12.15
N GLN A 66 -1.71 0.38 10.96
CA GLN A 66 -0.51 -0.09 10.27
C GLN A 66 0.73 0.45 10.99
N ARG A 67 1.17 -0.26 12.03
CA ARG A 67 2.45 0.03 12.69
C ARG A 67 3.59 -0.30 11.74
N ARG A 68 4.63 0.55 11.71
CA ARG A 68 5.84 0.33 10.89
C ARG A 68 6.53 -1.02 11.14
N ALA A 69 6.30 -1.61 12.32
CA ALA A 69 6.82 -2.92 12.72
C ALA A 69 6.12 -4.11 12.03
N THR A 70 5.02 -3.92 11.31
CA THR A 70 4.24 -5.02 10.69
C THR A 70 4.80 -5.50 9.36
N LYS A 71 5.89 -4.89 8.84
CA LYS A 71 6.34 -5.10 7.46
C LYS A 71 7.81 -5.53 7.37
N LEU A 72 8.14 -6.73 7.88
CA LEU A 72 9.53 -7.23 7.90
C LEU A 72 10.16 -7.24 6.50
N PHE A 73 9.45 -7.76 5.50
CA PHE A 73 10.00 -7.86 4.15
C PHE A 73 10.11 -6.52 3.42
N HIS A 74 9.46 -5.49 3.96
CA HIS A 74 9.51 -4.12 3.45
C HIS A 74 10.58 -3.27 4.14
N GLN A 75 11.32 -3.83 5.13
CA GLN A 75 12.35 -3.09 5.83
C GLN A 75 13.57 -2.87 4.91
N PRO A 76 14.07 -1.62 4.79
CA PRO A 76 15.25 -1.33 3.99
C PRO A 76 16.48 -2.16 4.39
N ALA A 77 16.63 -2.43 5.70
CA ALA A 77 17.72 -3.26 6.22
C ALA A 77 17.68 -4.69 5.69
N LEU A 78 16.49 -5.31 5.60
CA LEU A 78 16.34 -6.66 5.08
C LEU A 78 16.58 -6.70 3.57
N LEU A 79 16.08 -5.72 2.82
CA LEU A 79 16.32 -5.62 1.37
C LEU A 79 17.81 -5.46 1.08
N MET A 80 18.51 -4.64 1.88
CA MET A 80 19.96 -4.47 1.78
C MET A 80 20.71 -5.76 2.13
N ALA A 81 20.32 -6.46 3.20
CA ALA A 81 20.90 -7.75 3.54
C ALA A 81 20.71 -8.79 2.41
N LEU A 82 19.51 -8.86 1.83
CA LEU A 82 19.23 -9.73 0.69
C LEU A 82 20.10 -9.37 -0.52
N ALA A 83 20.30 -8.08 -0.82
CA ALA A 83 21.17 -7.62 -1.89
C ALA A 83 22.64 -8.02 -1.64
N LEU A 84 23.14 -7.87 -0.42
CA LEU A 84 24.49 -8.29 -0.04
C LEU A 84 24.67 -9.80 -0.19
N ILE A 85 23.70 -10.61 0.27
CA ILE A 85 23.74 -12.07 0.11
C ILE A 85 23.69 -12.46 -1.37
N ALA A 86 22.81 -11.83 -2.16
CA ALA A 86 22.71 -12.06 -3.60
C ALA A 86 24.02 -11.74 -4.34
N THR A 87 24.69 -10.66 -3.93
CA THR A 87 25.99 -10.25 -4.47
C THR A 87 27.10 -11.23 -4.08
N TYR A 88 27.21 -11.53 -2.79
CA TYR A 88 28.24 -12.41 -2.24
C TYR A 88 28.15 -13.83 -2.82
N THR A 89 26.94 -14.37 -2.92
CA THR A 89 26.69 -15.71 -3.48
C THR A 89 26.63 -15.74 -5.01
N ARG A 90 26.64 -14.57 -5.67
CA ARG A 90 26.40 -14.40 -7.11
C ARG A 90 25.13 -15.11 -7.60
N SER A 91 24.13 -15.21 -6.73
CA SER A 91 22.91 -15.97 -7.01
C SER A 91 21.93 -15.16 -7.86
N LYS A 92 21.76 -15.57 -9.13
CA LYS A 92 20.74 -15.00 -10.02
C LYS A 92 19.33 -15.07 -9.42
N THR A 93 18.99 -16.18 -8.75
CA THR A 93 17.68 -16.37 -8.13
C THR A 93 17.42 -15.35 -7.03
N LEU A 94 18.41 -15.06 -6.17
CA LEU A 94 18.26 -14.05 -5.12
C LEU A 94 18.09 -12.64 -5.70
N TRP A 95 18.78 -12.32 -6.78
CA TRP A 95 18.57 -11.06 -7.51
C TRP A 95 17.16 -10.93 -8.09
N LEU A 96 16.59 -12.01 -8.61
CA LEU A 96 15.22 -12.02 -9.13
C LEU A 96 14.18 -11.90 -8.00
N ILE A 97 14.40 -12.53 -6.85
CA ILE A 97 13.56 -12.35 -5.66
C ILE A 97 13.62 -10.89 -5.21
N LEU A 98 14.83 -10.34 -5.08
CA LEU A 98 15.03 -8.94 -4.72
C LEU A 98 14.35 -7.99 -5.71
N ALA A 99 14.42 -8.25 -7.02
CA ALA A 99 13.73 -7.45 -8.02
C ALA A 99 12.21 -7.44 -7.81
N GLY A 100 11.60 -8.60 -7.51
CA GLY A 100 10.19 -8.69 -7.15
C GLY A 100 9.84 -7.89 -5.88
N PHE A 101 10.68 -7.97 -4.86
CA PHE A 101 10.51 -7.22 -3.61
C PHE A 101 10.62 -5.71 -3.83
N LEU A 102 11.67 -5.26 -4.52
CA LEU A 102 11.87 -3.85 -4.84
C LEU A 102 10.72 -3.30 -5.68
N PHE A 103 10.24 -4.07 -6.66
CA PHE A 103 9.08 -3.67 -7.45
C PHE A 103 7.86 -3.46 -6.55
N HIS A 104 7.53 -4.42 -5.69
CA HIS A 104 6.41 -4.27 -4.76
C HIS A 104 6.57 -3.03 -3.85
N VAL A 105 7.71 -2.90 -3.18
CA VAL A 105 7.98 -1.79 -2.26
C VAL A 105 7.95 -0.44 -2.99
N SER A 106 8.36 -0.40 -4.26
CA SER A 106 8.25 0.80 -5.09
C SER A 106 6.80 1.20 -5.36
N LEU A 107 5.91 0.24 -5.62
CA LEU A 107 4.47 0.50 -5.79
C LEU A 107 3.87 1.10 -4.51
N ASP A 108 4.22 0.52 -3.37
CA ASP A 108 3.75 0.98 -2.06
C ASP A 108 4.27 2.38 -1.73
N THR A 109 5.55 2.64 -2.00
CA THR A 109 6.18 3.96 -1.81
C THR A 109 5.57 5.01 -2.72
N PHE A 110 5.37 4.67 -4.00
CA PHE A 110 4.71 5.54 -4.96
C PHE A 110 3.29 5.88 -4.51
N HIS A 111 2.52 4.88 -4.10
CA HIS A 111 1.16 5.09 -3.60
C HIS A 111 1.12 6.02 -2.40
N MET A 112 1.95 5.77 -1.39
CA MET A 112 2.05 6.62 -0.20
C MET A 112 2.44 8.06 -0.55
N SER A 113 3.41 8.25 -1.44
CA SER A 113 3.84 9.57 -1.91
C SER A 113 2.71 10.34 -2.60
N ARG A 114 1.95 9.67 -3.50
CA ARG A 114 0.82 10.30 -4.20
C ARG A 114 -0.32 10.67 -3.23
N ILE A 115 -0.63 9.81 -2.27
CA ILE A 115 -1.65 10.10 -1.23
C ILE A 115 -1.19 11.25 -0.33
N ALA A 116 0.08 11.28 0.09
CA ALA A 116 0.62 12.36 0.91
C ALA A 116 0.59 13.71 0.17
N SER A 117 1.00 13.72 -1.10
CA SER A 117 0.92 14.91 -1.95
C SER A 117 -0.52 15.41 -2.12
N LEU A 118 -1.48 14.50 -2.36
CA LEU A 118 -2.88 14.84 -2.45
C LEU A 118 -3.43 15.42 -1.14
N LYS A 119 -3.15 14.75 0.00
CA LYS A 119 -3.52 15.25 1.33
C LYS A 119 -3.00 16.66 1.55
N HIS A 120 -1.71 16.88 1.27
CA HIS A 120 -1.10 18.20 1.42
C HIS A 120 -1.81 19.26 0.56
N SER A 121 -2.08 18.97 -0.72
CA SER A 121 -2.77 19.91 -1.61
C SER A 121 -4.17 20.29 -1.11
N LEU A 122 -4.94 19.32 -0.60
CA LEU A 122 -6.28 19.57 -0.07
C LEU A 122 -6.26 20.37 1.24
N ILE A 123 -5.27 20.12 2.11
CA ILE A 123 -5.11 20.87 3.36
C ILE A 123 -4.75 22.33 3.08
N VAL A 124 -3.84 22.57 2.13
CA VAL A 124 -3.43 23.92 1.74
C VAL A 124 -4.62 24.70 1.20
N GLU A 125 -5.44 24.07 0.35
CA GLU A 125 -6.61 24.72 -0.22
C GLU A 125 -7.72 24.99 0.81
N ALA A 126 -7.88 24.09 1.77
CA ALA A 126 -8.80 24.24 2.88
C ALA A 126 -8.43 25.43 3.81
N ARG A 127 -7.20 25.97 3.70
CA ARG A 127 -6.70 27.12 4.49
C ARG A 127 -6.94 26.97 5.99
N GLY A 128 -6.75 25.75 6.50
CA GLY A 128 -6.97 25.43 7.91
C GLY A 128 -8.44 25.45 8.36
N ARG A 129 -9.41 25.40 7.43
CA ARG A 129 -10.84 25.29 7.74
C ARG A 129 -11.43 24.02 7.16
N CYS A 130 -12.35 23.39 7.88
CA CYS A 130 -13.07 22.24 7.37
C CYS A 130 -14.03 22.68 6.24
N PRO A 131 -14.00 22.08 5.04
CA PRO A 131 -14.92 22.42 3.95
C PRO A 131 -16.38 22.03 4.25
N GLU A 132 -16.60 21.08 5.17
CA GLU A 132 -17.95 20.61 5.54
C GLU A 132 -18.60 21.51 6.60
N CYS A 133 -17.88 21.83 7.69
CA CYS A 133 -18.45 22.58 8.81
C CYS A 133 -17.95 24.03 8.91
N GLY A 134 -16.99 24.46 8.09
CA GLY A 134 -16.44 25.82 8.08
C GLY A 134 -15.50 26.19 9.24
N GLU A 135 -15.45 25.36 10.29
CA GLU A 135 -14.65 25.59 11.49
C GLU A 135 -13.14 25.52 11.23
N PRO A 136 -12.33 26.37 11.88
CA PRO A 136 -10.87 26.26 11.85
C PRO A 136 -10.42 24.96 12.53
N CYS A 137 -9.48 24.25 11.91
CA CYS A 137 -8.98 22.99 12.42
C CYS A 137 -7.53 22.76 11.98
N ASP A 138 -6.66 22.50 12.95
CA ASP A 138 -5.23 22.26 12.71
C ASP A 138 -4.93 20.86 12.17
N ALA A 139 -5.86 19.91 12.36
CA ALA A 139 -5.66 18.50 12.08
C ALA A 139 -6.68 17.93 11.08
N LEU A 140 -6.62 18.41 9.83
CA LEU A 140 -7.43 17.86 8.74
C LEU A 140 -6.98 16.45 8.33
N GLN A 141 -7.95 15.55 8.17
CA GLN A 141 -7.78 14.16 7.77
C GLN A 141 -8.31 13.94 6.35
N LEU A 142 -7.62 13.10 5.57
CA LEU A 142 -8.04 12.78 4.22
C LEU A 142 -9.15 11.72 4.27
N HIS A 143 -10.32 12.07 3.75
CA HIS A 143 -11.46 11.17 3.57
C HIS A 143 -11.59 10.77 2.11
N THR A 144 -11.95 9.50 1.86
CA THR A 144 -12.23 9.01 0.49
C THR A 144 -13.73 9.03 0.26
N VAL A 145 -14.21 9.91 -0.62
CA VAL A 145 -15.62 10.06 -0.96
C VAL A 145 -16.07 8.97 -1.94
N TYR A 146 -15.23 8.69 -2.95
CA TYR A 146 -15.51 7.69 -3.96
C TYR A 146 -14.36 6.68 -4.08
N SER A 147 -14.69 5.40 -4.01
CA SER A 147 -13.72 4.34 -4.32
C SER A 147 -13.52 4.24 -5.82
N ALA A 148 -12.38 4.71 -6.32
CA ALA A 148 -12.01 4.53 -7.73
C ALA A 148 -11.99 3.04 -8.11
N ARG A 149 -12.67 2.70 -9.21
CA ARG A 149 -12.67 1.33 -9.78
C ARG A 149 -11.42 1.01 -10.62
N SER A 150 -10.70 2.04 -11.05
CA SER A 150 -9.51 1.93 -11.90
C SER A 150 -8.28 2.50 -11.22
N VAL A 151 -7.13 1.85 -11.44
CA VAL A 151 -5.81 2.26 -10.91
C VAL A 151 -5.43 3.66 -11.40
N PHE A 152 -5.82 4.03 -12.62
CA PHE A 152 -5.50 5.33 -13.22
C PHE A 152 -6.27 6.50 -12.59
N ASN A 153 -7.52 6.27 -12.19
CA ASN A 153 -8.38 7.32 -11.63
C ASN A 153 -8.25 7.44 -10.11
N ARG A 154 -7.38 6.63 -9.49
CA ARG A 154 -7.31 6.54 -8.03
C ARG A 154 -6.86 7.80 -7.32
N TYR A 155 -5.98 8.57 -7.95
CA TYR A 155 -5.43 9.79 -7.35
C TYR A 155 -6.18 11.04 -7.83
N ARG A 156 -7.37 10.86 -8.42
CA ARG A 156 -8.20 11.97 -8.81
C ARG A 156 -8.69 12.70 -7.58
N ARG A 157 -8.48 14.00 -7.58
CA ARG A 157 -8.77 14.87 -6.46
C ARG A 157 -10.25 14.86 -6.06
N GLU A 158 -11.16 14.80 -7.03
CA GLU A 158 -12.61 14.70 -6.86
C GLU A 158 -13.08 13.51 -5.99
N TYR A 159 -12.22 12.53 -5.76
CA TYR A 159 -12.56 11.37 -4.90
C TYR A 159 -12.17 11.56 -3.44
N PHE A 160 -11.59 12.69 -3.08
CA PHE A 160 -11.09 12.94 -1.74
C PHE A 160 -11.47 14.32 -1.24
N VAL A 161 -11.67 14.40 0.07
CA VAL A 161 -11.92 15.65 0.79
C VAL A 161 -11.10 15.64 2.08
N ALA A 162 -10.60 16.80 2.51
CA ALA A 162 -9.91 16.95 3.79
C ALA A 162 -10.92 17.45 4.83
N LEU A 163 -11.22 16.65 5.86
CA LEU A 163 -12.23 16.94 6.88
C LEU A 163 -11.60 17.06 8.27
N CYS A 164 -12.23 17.82 9.17
CA CYS A 164 -11.87 17.76 10.59
C CYS A 164 -12.23 16.38 11.17
N PRO A 165 -11.61 15.94 12.29
CA PRO A 165 -11.85 14.61 12.85
C PRO A 165 -13.34 14.31 13.10
N ALA A 166 -14.09 15.27 13.66
CA ALA A 166 -15.52 15.10 13.92
C ALA A 166 -16.36 14.94 12.63
N CYS A 167 -16.06 15.71 11.58
CA CYS A 167 -16.75 15.54 10.29
C CYS A 167 -16.32 14.24 9.60
N HIS A 168 -15.06 13.83 9.77
CA HIS A 168 -14.54 12.60 9.21
C HIS A 168 -15.24 11.37 9.82
N GLU A 169 -15.40 11.33 11.14
CA GLU A 169 -16.13 10.26 11.84
C GLU A 169 -17.59 10.19 11.39
N ARG A 170 -18.31 11.33 11.36
CA ARG A 170 -19.70 11.39 10.87
C ARG A 170 -19.83 10.92 9.41
N ALA A 171 -18.86 11.24 8.56
CA ALA A 171 -18.86 10.79 7.17
C ALA A 171 -18.73 9.27 7.03
N HIS A 172 -18.10 8.58 8.00
CA HIS A 172 -18.07 7.11 8.04
C HIS A 172 -19.36 6.52 8.62
N GLU A 173 -20.01 7.19 9.57
CA GLU A 173 -21.31 6.74 10.13
C GLU A 173 -22.47 6.86 9.13
N GLY A 174 -22.40 7.84 8.22
CA GLY A 174 -23.42 8.07 7.19
C GLY A 174 -23.23 7.27 5.89
N GLN A 175 -22.18 6.46 5.77
CA GLN A 175 -21.99 5.56 4.63
C GLN A 175 -22.73 4.23 4.87
N PRO A 176 -23.72 3.86 4.02
CA PRO A 176 -24.41 2.57 4.13
C PRO A 176 -23.49 1.36 3.86
#